data_AF-A0A8T2NNK7-F1
#
_entry.id   AF-A0A8T2NNK7-F1
#
_cell.length_a   1.000
_cell.length_b   1.000
_cell.length_c   1.000
_cell.angle_alpha   90.00
_cell.angle_beta   90.00
_cell.angle_gamma   90.00
#
_symmetry.space_group_name_H-M   'P 1'
#
loop_
_entity.id
_entity.type
_entity.pdbx_description
1 polymer ?
#
loop_
_entity_poly.entity_id
_entity_poly.type
_entity_poly.pdbx_seq_one_letter_code
_entity_poly.pdbx_strand_id
1 'polypeptide(L)' 'MPLHREVTEKDAKDYADSIHAIFVETSAKNAININEVFIEISQRIPAVDSGGGAAGKGFKLRRQPSETRRTCC' A
#
# COMPACT_ATOMS: atom_id res chain seq x y z
N MET A 1 13.89 1.84 -31.42
CA MET A 1 13.40 3.13 -30.89
C MET A 1 14.17 3.41 -29.61
N PRO A 2 14.73 4.61 -29.42
CA PRO A 2 15.40 4.94 -28.17
C PRO A 2 14.41 4.85 -27.01
N LEU A 3 14.84 4.35 -25.86
CA LEU A 3 14.07 4.36 -24.62
C LEU A 3 13.92 5.81 -24.15
N HIS A 4 12.93 6.53 -24.65
CA HIS A 4 12.62 7.87 -24.20
C HIS A 4 11.77 7.79 -22.93
N ARG A 5 12.33 8.24 -21.80
CA ARG A 5 11.55 8.47 -20.58
C ARG A 5 10.93 9.84 -20.70
N GLU A 6 9.61 9.92 -20.64
CA GLU A 6 8.88 11.20 -20.69
C GLU A 6 9.20 12.08 -19.48
N VAL A 7 9.53 11.46 -18.36
CA VAL A 7 9.86 12.12 -17.10
C VAL A 7 11.33 11.84 -16.77
N THR A 8 12.09 12.91 -16.51
CA THR A 8 13.47 12.79 -16.05
C THR A 8 13.51 12.47 -14.56
N GLU A 9 14.60 11.84 -14.12
CA GLU A 9 14.80 11.57 -12.68
C GLU A 9 14.83 12.84 -11.84
N LYS A 10 15.32 13.95 -12.42
CA LYS A 10 15.36 15.24 -11.75
C LYS A 10 13.95 15.77 -11.51
N ASP A 11 13.13 15.82 -12.55
CA ASP A 11 11.77 16.37 -12.43
C ASP A 11 10.91 15.55 -11.47
N ALA A 12 11.08 14.21 -11.48
CA ALA A 12 10.37 13.34 -10.55
C ALA A 12 10.79 13.55 -9.09
N LYS A 13 12.09 13.75 -8.82
CA LYS A 13 12.60 14.06 -7.47
C LYS A 13 12.13 15.43 -6.99
N ASP A 14 12.28 16.45 -7.82
CA ASP A 14 11.86 17.82 -7.51
C ASP A 14 10.36 17.87 -7.16
N TYR A 15 9.52 17.12 -7.90
CA TYR A 15 8.10 17.01 -7.59
C TYR A 15 7.82 16.27 -6.28
N ALA A 16 8.47 15.12 -6.05
CA ALA A 16 8.30 14.36 -4.81
C ALA A 16 8.65 15.18 -3.57
N ASP A 17 9.74 15.94 -3.62
CA ASP A 17 10.17 16.84 -2.55
C ASP A 17 9.12 17.95 -2.29
N SER A 18 8.50 18.48 -3.34
CA SER A 18 7.47 19.54 -3.24
C SER A 18 6.19 19.09 -2.54
N ILE A 19 5.85 17.80 -2.63
CA ILE A 19 4.66 17.21 -1.98
C ILE A 19 5.01 16.39 -0.73
N HIS A 20 6.27 16.44 -0.29
CA HIS A 20 6.80 15.65 0.84
C HIS A 20 6.60 14.12 0.68
N ALA A 21 6.65 13.62 -0.55
CA ALA A 21 6.57 12.19 -0.86
C ALA A 21 7.96 11.53 -0.93
N ILE A 22 7.99 10.20 -0.92
CA ILE A 22 9.20 9.45 -1.29
C ILE A 22 9.32 9.35 -2.80
N PHE A 23 10.56 9.42 -3.30
CA PHE A 23 10.90 9.01 -4.66
C PHE A 23 11.79 7.78 -4.62
N VAL A 24 11.36 6.70 -5.28
CA VAL A 24 12.13 5.47 -5.47
C VAL A 24 11.90 4.96 -6.88
N GLU A 25 12.97 4.81 -7.67
CA GLU A 25 12.87 4.12 -8.95
C GLU A 25 12.70 2.62 -8.73
N THR A 26 11.68 2.01 -9.32
CA THR A 26 11.40 0.58 -9.17
C THR A 26 11.23 -0.11 -10.51
N SER A 27 11.53 -1.41 -10.56
CA SER A 27 11.17 -2.26 -11.70
C SER A 27 10.47 -3.50 -11.18
N ALA A 28 9.14 -3.54 -11.35
CA ALA A 28 8.35 -4.71 -10.98
C ALA A 28 8.75 -5.93 -11.83
N LYS A 29 9.10 -5.72 -13.10
CA LYS A 29 9.54 -6.79 -14.02
C LYS A 29 10.83 -7.46 -13.54
N ASN A 30 11.77 -6.67 -13.02
CA ASN A 30 13.10 -7.14 -12.64
C ASN A 30 13.29 -7.23 -11.13
N ALA A 31 12.22 -7.04 -10.34
CA ALA A 31 12.26 -6.97 -8.88
C ALA A 31 13.28 -5.97 -8.29
N ILE A 32 13.43 -4.81 -8.93
CA ILE A 32 14.35 -3.74 -8.48
C ILE A 32 13.61 -2.82 -7.50
N ASN A 33 14.21 -2.60 -6.33
CA ASN A 33 13.82 -1.64 -5.29
C ASN A 33 12.38 -1.82 -4.73
N ILE A 34 11.78 -3.00 -4.92
CA ILE A 34 10.43 -3.30 -4.44
C ILE A 34 10.40 -3.39 -2.90
N ASN A 35 11.37 -4.08 -2.29
CA ASN A 35 11.40 -4.23 -0.83
C ASN A 35 11.64 -2.90 -0.13
N GLU A 36 12.56 -2.09 -0.66
CA GLU A 36 12.93 -0.80 -0.11
C GLU A 36 11.73 0.16 -0.08
N VAL A 37 10.96 0.25 -1.17
CA VAL A 37 9.79 1.14 -1.20
C VAL A 37 8.75 0.75 -0.15
N PHE A 38 8.52 -0.55 0.09
CA PHE A 38 7.58 -0.98 1.13
C PHE A 38 8.10 -0.70 2.54
N ILE A 39 9.40 -0.87 2.79
CA ILE A 39 10.01 -0.55 4.08
C ILE A 39 9.89 0.95 4.37
N GLU A 40 10.25 1.81 3.41
CA GLU A 40 10.15 3.27 3.54
C GLU A 40 8.70 3.73 3.81
N ILE A 41 7.73 3.18 3.09
CA ILE A 41 6.31 3.46 3.34
C ILE A 41 5.92 3.03 4.76
N SER A 42 6.32 1.83 5.18
CA SER A 42 5.96 1.30 6.51
C SER A 42 6.50 2.17 7.65
N GLN A 43 7.69 2.77 7.49
CA GLN A 43 8.28 3.64 8.50
C GLN A 43 7.60 5.01 8.58
N ARG A 44 7.00 5.47 7.48
CA ARG A 44 6.30 6.76 7.42
C ARG A 44 4.85 6.67 7.93
N ILE A 45 4.26 5.48 7.95
CA ILE A 45 2.94 5.29 8.54
C ILE A 45 3.08 5.46 10.06
N PRO A 46 2.38 6.41 10.70
CA PRO A 46 2.40 6.55 12.14
C PRO A 46 2.02 5.22 12.79
N ALA A 47 2.82 4.78 13.76
CA ALA A 47 2.40 3.67 14.60
C ALA A 47 1.07 4.08 15.25
N VAL A 48 0.03 3.28 15.05
CA VAL A 48 -1.23 3.50 15.79
C VAL A 48 -0.85 3.40 17.26
N ASP A 49 -0.98 4.51 17.98
CA ASP A 49 -0.68 4.59 19.40
C ASP A 49 -1.32 3.38 20.08
N SER A 50 -0.50 2.53 20.68
CA SER A 50 -0.98 1.45 21.55
C SER A 50 -1.58 1.98 22.86
N GLY A 51 -1.93 3.27 22.91
CA GLY A 51 -2.70 3.93 23.95
C GLY A 51 -4.19 3.63 23.81
N GLY A 52 -4.57 2.40 24.13
CA GLY A 52 -5.96 2.05 24.46
C GLY A 52 -6.76 1.37 23.36
N GLY A 53 -6.62 0.05 23.26
CA GLY A 53 -7.72 -0.79 22.77
C GLY A 53 -7.33 -1.83 21.72
N ALA A 54 -7.00 -3.01 22.24
CA ALA A 54 -7.16 -4.30 21.56
C ALA A 54 -6.31 -4.54 20.30
N ALA A 55 -5.14 -5.12 20.56
CA ALA A 55 -4.65 -6.25 19.78
C ALA A 55 -5.83 -7.17 19.36
N GLY A 56 -5.94 -7.46 18.07
CA GLY A 56 -6.79 -8.54 17.58
C GLY A 56 -8.26 -8.19 17.38
N LYS A 57 -8.57 -7.27 16.45
CA LYS A 57 -9.84 -7.36 15.70
C LYS A 57 -9.54 -7.68 14.25
N GLY A 58 -9.24 -8.95 14.00
CA GLY A 58 -9.45 -9.53 12.69
C GLY A 58 -10.86 -9.16 12.22
N PHE A 59 -10.96 -8.68 10.98
CA PHE A 59 -12.23 -8.40 10.35
C PHE A 59 -12.98 -9.74 10.21
N LYS A 60 -13.76 -10.10 11.24
CA LYS A 60 -14.59 -11.31 11.19
C LYS A 60 -15.73 -11.02 10.21
N LEU A 61 -15.55 -11.42 8.96
CA LEU A 61 -16.64 -11.72 8.01
C LEU A 61 -17.45 -12.90 8.55
N ARG A 62 -18.07 -12.74 9.71
CA ARG A 62 -19.10 -13.65 10.17
C ARG A 62 -20.32 -13.30 9.36
N ARG A 63 -20.53 -14.02 8.26
CA ARG A 63 -21.84 -14.16 7.63
C ARG A 63 -22.79 -14.58 8.75
N GLN A 64 -23.64 -13.67 9.23
CA GLN A 64 -24.75 -14.10 10.06
C GLN A 64 -25.55 -15.11 9.22
N PRO A 65 -25.87 -16.30 9.74
CA PRO A 65 -26.86 -17.14 9.10
C PRO A 65 -28.20 -16.45 9.37
N SER A 66 -28.66 -15.60 8.45
CA SER A 66 -30.08 -15.32 8.39
C SER A 66 -30.76 -16.62 8.00
N GLU A 67 -31.35 -17.30 8.98
CA GLU A 67 -32.32 -18.36 8.75
C GLU A 67 -33.39 -17.83 7.79
N THR A 68 -33.23 -18.11 6.50
CA THR A 68 -34.35 -18.08 5.56
C THR A 68 -34.70 -19.53 5.29
N ARG A 69 -35.71 -19.98 6.03
CA ARG A 69 -36.42 -21.24 5.83
C ARG A 69 -36.73 -21.47 4.34
N ARG A 70 -36.42 -22.69 3.86
CA ARG A 70 -37.21 -23.57 2.94
C ARG A 70 -37.56 -22.94 1.56
N THR A 71 -37.40 -23.57 0.39
CA THR A 71 -37.46 -24.99 -0.02
C THR A 71 -36.92 -25.08 -1.46
N CYS A 72 -36.49 -26.28 -1.85
CA CYS A 72 -36.03 -26.70 -3.18
C CYS A 72 -37.03 -26.46 -4.32
N CYS A 73 -36.52 -26.19 -5.53
CA CYS A 73 -36.99 -26.70 -6.83
C CYS A 73 -35.76 -26.82 -7.74
#